data_AF-A0A4R5U4A4-F1
#
_entry.id   AF-A0A4R5U4A4-F1
#
_cell.length_a   1.000
_cell.length_b   1.000
_cell.length_c   1.000
_cell.angle_alpha   90.00
_cell.angle_beta   90.00
_cell.angle_gamma   90.00
#
_symmetry.space_group_name_H-M   'P 1'
#
loop_
_entity.id
_entity.type
_entity.pdbx_description
1 polymer ?
#
loop_
_entity_poly.entity_id
_entity_poly.type
_entity_poly.pdbx_seq_one_letter_code
_entity_poly.pdbx_strand_id
1 'polypeptide(L)'
;MTTQHGWQPCRACHHPGEDVRVEGDWHLRANPGYWGAQAPRVLVLGFSKGATQIAAAAGGQFDAVAFAGMRPRLKAVLDGLGLELDGQSIDEALSASGRVLGAASLIRCGLSVMENGQLKSSGTIMPKAAKASFPLRAMKTCIGRHLAPLPESVETVVMLGTTDAYVKGVKSLMREQFSDFQDVNDVAFRAQDRTWVFASHPSGANGTFGEWVAGDGSTESGRKRLLARAALGHSTDSAPSRTSPPARVSVTDNRPVTTPPPVRPTPPKPTSPVSQAAAPTRLDAHFAQTFHLVSNEGRKVVPVRMKNQDTGLVAFRLAKMGNTKDGQREVTDEAELLRLCETGQYQVRAQPLDKSGPANFVRPLLNHRIVKSPAA
;
A
#
# COMPACT_ATOMS: atom_id res chain seq x y z
N MET A 1 -5.31 -10.56 27.00
CA MET A 1 -5.99 -11.00 25.75
C MET A 1 -6.54 -12.41 25.93
N THR A 2 -7.74 -12.74 25.43
CA THR A 2 -8.16 -14.15 25.29
C THR A 2 -7.56 -14.73 24.00
N THR A 3 -6.77 -15.79 24.11
CA THR A 3 -6.14 -16.51 22.99
C THR A 3 -6.80 -17.86 22.71
N GLN A 4 -8.01 -18.09 23.21
CA GLN A 4 -8.75 -19.29 22.86
C GLN A 4 -9.22 -19.19 21.41
N HIS A 5 -8.88 -20.20 20.60
CA HIS A 5 -9.40 -20.36 19.26
C HIS A 5 -10.94 -20.38 19.29
N GLY A 6 -11.58 -19.49 18.53
CA GLY A 6 -13.04 -19.40 18.47
C GLY A 6 -13.60 -17.98 18.49
N TRP A 7 -14.93 -17.91 18.47
CA TRP A 7 -15.66 -16.67 18.70
C TRP A 7 -15.43 -16.17 20.13
N GLN A 8 -15.30 -14.85 20.27
CA GLN A 8 -15.10 -14.21 21.57
C GLN A 8 -16.41 -13.55 22.04
N PRO A 9 -16.70 -13.52 23.35
CA PRO A 9 -17.93 -12.93 23.87
C PRO A 9 -17.87 -11.39 23.97
N CYS A 10 -16.85 -10.74 23.43
CA CYS A 10 -16.63 -9.30 23.65
C CYS A 10 -17.75 -8.45 23.04
N ARG A 11 -18.32 -7.56 23.86
CA ARG A 11 -19.34 -6.56 23.49
C ARG A 11 -18.97 -5.15 23.96
N ALA A 12 -17.70 -4.91 24.31
CA ALA A 12 -17.25 -3.68 24.97
C ALA A 12 -17.55 -2.36 24.22
N CYS A 13 -17.66 -2.42 22.89
CA CYS A 13 -17.97 -1.27 22.05
C CYS A 13 -19.45 -1.20 21.63
N HIS A 14 -20.31 -2.09 22.12
CA HIS A 14 -21.72 -2.19 21.73
C HIS A 14 -22.64 -1.72 22.86
N HIS A 15 -23.87 -1.35 22.51
CA HIS A 15 -24.92 -1.22 23.53
C HIS A 15 -25.39 -2.62 23.99
N PRO A 16 -25.93 -2.74 25.21
CA PRO A 16 -26.46 -4.00 25.71
C PRO A 16 -27.50 -4.59 24.75
N GLY A 17 -27.35 -5.88 24.40
CA GLY A 17 -28.28 -6.59 23.53
C GLY A 17 -28.13 -6.32 22.02
N GLU A 18 -27.22 -5.44 21.59
CA GLU A 18 -27.04 -5.11 20.17
C GLU A 18 -25.90 -5.89 19.49
N ASP A 19 -26.23 -6.57 18.40
CA ASP A 19 -25.24 -7.21 17.52
C ASP A 19 -24.64 -6.27 16.47
N VAL A 20 -25.27 -5.11 16.22
CA VAL A 20 -24.75 -4.07 15.34
C VAL A 20 -24.97 -2.71 16.01
N ARG A 21 -23.88 -1.98 16.24
CA ARG A 21 -23.93 -0.57 16.66
C ARG A 21 -23.73 0.33 15.46
N VAL A 22 -24.61 1.31 15.31
CA VAL A 22 -24.57 2.30 14.24
C VAL A 22 -24.35 3.69 14.84
N GLU A 23 -23.32 4.40 14.38
CA GLU A 23 -23.08 5.81 14.73
C GLU A 23 -22.75 6.61 13.46
N GLY A 24 -23.69 7.44 13.02
CA GLY A 24 -23.64 8.07 11.70
C GLY A 24 -23.54 7.01 10.61
N ASP A 25 -22.60 7.17 9.68
CA ASP A 25 -22.37 6.21 8.60
C ASP A 25 -21.61 4.94 9.03
N TRP A 26 -21.12 4.88 10.28
CA TRP A 26 -20.29 3.77 10.74
C TRP A 26 -21.13 2.65 11.34
N HIS A 27 -20.77 1.41 11.01
CA HIS A 27 -21.41 0.21 11.53
C HIS A 27 -20.36 -0.71 12.13
N LEU A 28 -20.57 -1.11 13.38
CA LEU A 28 -19.73 -2.07 14.09
C LEU A 28 -20.57 -3.32 14.35
N ARG A 29 -20.18 -4.46 13.78
CA ARG A 29 -20.85 -5.76 13.92
C ARG A 29 -20.13 -6.63 14.96
N ALA A 30 -20.89 -7.18 15.89
CA ALA A 30 -20.41 -7.90 17.05
C ALA A 30 -20.02 -9.36 16.72
N ASN A 31 -18.86 -9.54 16.11
CA ASN A 31 -18.31 -10.86 15.76
C ASN A 31 -16.81 -10.96 16.07
N PRO A 32 -16.34 -10.63 17.29
CA PRO A 32 -14.93 -10.76 17.62
C PRO A 32 -14.51 -12.23 17.63
N GLY A 33 -13.32 -12.53 17.13
CA GLY A 33 -12.82 -13.89 17.00
C GLY A 33 -11.31 -13.95 17.06
N TYR A 34 -10.80 -15.13 17.38
CA TYR A 34 -9.37 -15.42 17.45
C TYR A 34 -9.08 -16.79 16.82
N TRP A 35 -8.03 -16.85 16.00
CA TRP A 35 -7.66 -18.02 15.22
C TRP A 35 -6.24 -18.46 15.54
N GLY A 36 -5.95 -19.75 15.39
CA GLY A 36 -4.64 -20.33 15.66
C GLY A 36 -4.34 -20.67 17.12
N ALA A 37 -3.05 -20.63 17.46
CA ALA A 37 -2.46 -21.14 18.69
C ALA A 37 -2.94 -20.41 19.95
N GLN A 38 -3.10 -21.15 21.06
CA GLN A 38 -3.45 -20.55 22.35
C GLN A 38 -2.29 -19.80 23.02
N ALA A 39 -1.06 -20.21 22.74
CA ALA A 39 0.17 -19.57 23.19
C ALA A 39 1.03 -19.20 21.97
N PRO A 40 0.58 -18.23 21.14
CA PRO A 40 1.28 -17.91 19.90
C PRO A 40 2.62 -17.23 20.18
N ARG A 41 3.63 -17.52 19.36
CA ARG A 41 4.88 -16.73 19.27
C ARG A 41 4.73 -15.53 18.33
N VAL A 42 3.92 -15.70 17.29
CA VAL A 42 3.64 -14.65 16.30
C VAL A 42 2.15 -14.33 16.33
N LEU A 43 1.80 -13.07 16.57
CA LEU A 43 0.42 -12.58 16.50
C LEU A 43 0.22 -11.75 15.22
N VAL A 44 -0.67 -12.18 14.33
CA VAL A 44 -1.05 -11.44 13.12
C VAL A 44 -2.34 -10.66 13.36
N LEU A 45 -2.31 -9.37 13.05
CA LEU A 45 -3.43 -8.45 13.20
C LEU A 45 -3.82 -7.85 11.84
N GLY A 46 -5.02 -8.20 11.36
CA GLY A 46 -5.72 -7.37 10.36
C GLY A 46 -6.25 -6.07 10.97
N PHE A 47 -6.79 -5.16 10.16
CA PHE A 47 -7.42 -3.93 10.69
C PHE A 47 -8.77 -4.23 11.34
N SER A 48 -9.70 -4.78 10.56
CA SER A 48 -11.02 -5.26 10.95
C SER A 48 -11.40 -6.42 10.02
N LYS A 49 -12.55 -7.07 10.26
CA LYS A 49 -13.07 -8.07 9.33
C LYS A 49 -13.59 -7.42 8.05
N GLY A 50 -13.08 -7.84 6.91
CA GLY A 50 -13.56 -7.42 5.59
C GLY A 50 -14.88 -8.09 5.17
N ALA A 51 -15.48 -7.64 4.07
CA ALA A 51 -16.78 -8.11 3.58
C ALA A 51 -16.84 -9.64 3.39
N THR A 52 -15.81 -10.23 2.76
CA THR A 52 -15.72 -11.69 2.58
C THR A 52 -15.69 -12.44 3.92
N GLN A 53 -15.01 -11.88 4.92
CA GLN A 53 -14.93 -12.50 6.26
C GLN A 53 -16.24 -12.33 7.03
N ILE A 54 -16.92 -11.19 6.86
CA ILE A 54 -18.26 -10.95 7.43
C ILE A 54 -19.27 -11.93 6.81
N ALA A 55 -19.22 -12.15 5.49
CA ALA A 55 -20.05 -13.13 4.81
C ALA A 55 -19.75 -14.56 5.27
N ALA A 56 -18.47 -14.95 5.35
CA ALA A 56 -18.06 -16.25 5.86
C ALA A 56 -18.51 -16.47 7.32
N ALA A 57 -18.46 -15.43 8.15
CA ALA A 57 -18.94 -15.50 9.53
C ALA A 57 -20.44 -15.81 9.62
N ALA A 58 -21.24 -15.27 8.69
CA ALA A 58 -22.67 -15.57 8.61
C ALA A 58 -22.94 -17.02 8.17
N GLY A 59 -22.03 -17.64 7.42
CA GLY A 59 -22.10 -19.04 6.99
C GLY A 59 -21.71 -20.07 8.06
N GLY A 60 -21.32 -19.65 9.27
CA GLY A 60 -21.11 -20.53 10.43
C GLY A 60 -19.79 -21.29 10.48
N GLN A 61 -19.00 -21.34 9.41
CA GLN A 61 -17.68 -22.01 9.41
C GLN A 61 -16.61 -21.08 9.97
N PHE A 62 -16.39 -21.12 11.29
CA PHE A 62 -15.43 -20.26 11.98
C PHE A 62 -14.02 -20.32 11.38
N ASP A 63 -13.54 -21.53 11.10
CA ASP A 63 -12.22 -21.77 10.51
C ASP A 63 -12.10 -21.26 9.09
N ALA A 64 -13.19 -20.94 8.38
CA ALA A 64 -13.11 -20.33 7.06
C ALA A 64 -13.00 -18.80 7.10
N VAL A 65 -13.22 -18.16 8.26
CA VAL A 65 -13.37 -16.70 8.39
C VAL A 65 -12.04 -15.96 8.31
N ALA A 66 -11.02 -16.41 9.04
CA ALA A 66 -9.72 -15.72 9.07
C ALA A 66 -9.10 -15.71 7.67
N PHE A 67 -8.93 -14.49 7.13
CA PHE A 67 -8.31 -14.25 5.83
C PHE A 67 -8.93 -15.07 4.68
N ALA A 68 -10.25 -15.29 4.74
CA ALA A 68 -11.03 -15.96 3.70
C ALA A 68 -10.66 -15.46 2.29
N GLY A 69 -10.26 -16.37 1.39
CA GLY A 69 -9.85 -16.05 0.02
C GLY A 69 -8.46 -15.42 -0.14
N MET A 70 -7.70 -15.24 0.95
CA MET A 70 -6.39 -14.56 0.93
C MET A 70 -5.28 -15.29 1.71
N ARG A 71 -5.52 -16.51 2.21
CA ARG A 71 -4.53 -17.28 2.98
C ARG A 71 -3.22 -17.56 2.25
N PRO A 72 -3.19 -17.93 0.94
CA PRO A 72 -1.92 -18.10 0.22
C PRO A 72 -1.10 -16.81 0.19
N ARG A 73 -1.77 -15.65 0.05
CA ARG A 73 -1.11 -14.34 0.08
C ARG A 73 -0.64 -13.97 1.48
N LEU A 74 -1.39 -14.33 2.52
CA LEU A 74 -0.92 -14.19 3.90
C LEU A 74 0.34 -15.02 4.14
N LYS A 75 0.36 -16.28 3.69
CA LYS A 75 1.56 -17.12 3.78
C LYS A 75 2.75 -16.45 3.10
N ALA A 76 2.60 -15.95 1.86
CA ALA A 76 3.68 -15.23 1.19
C ALA A 76 4.16 -13.96 1.93
N VAL A 77 3.29 -13.30 2.71
CA VAL A 77 3.68 -12.18 3.57
C VAL A 77 4.55 -12.66 4.74
N LEU A 78 4.14 -13.74 5.42
CA LEU A 78 4.88 -14.33 6.53
C LEU A 78 6.24 -14.89 6.08
N ASP A 79 6.27 -15.61 4.96
CA ASP A 79 7.51 -16.09 4.32
C ASP A 79 8.41 -14.90 3.95
N GLY A 80 7.81 -13.81 3.44
CA GLY A 80 8.51 -12.58 3.12
C GLY A 80 9.21 -11.95 4.34
N LEU A 81 8.61 -12.08 5.54
CA LEU A 81 9.19 -11.65 6.80
C LEU A 81 10.21 -12.65 7.36
N GLY A 82 10.23 -13.90 6.88
CA GLY A 82 11.03 -14.99 7.44
C GLY A 82 10.40 -15.60 8.70
N LEU A 83 9.06 -15.57 8.80
CA LEU A 83 8.33 -16.14 9.94
C LEU A 83 7.84 -17.53 9.57
N GLU A 84 8.44 -18.55 10.19
CA GLU A 84 8.12 -19.96 9.97
C GLU A 84 6.87 -20.40 10.74
N LEU A 85 6.17 -21.39 10.21
CA LEU A 85 4.96 -21.97 10.81
C LEU A 85 5.19 -23.38 11.39
N ASP A 86 6.45 -23.71 11.72
CA ASP A 86 6.85 -25.04 12.23
C ASP A 86 6.31 -26.21 11.38
N GLY A 87 6.41 -26.08 10.06
CA GLY A 87 5.94 -27.08 9.11
C GLY A 87 4.41 -27.15 8.93
N GLN A 88 3.62 -26.30 9.60
CA GLN A 88 2.18 -26.23 9.39
C GLN A 88 1.85 -25.47 8.09
N SER A 89 0.79 -25.92 7.42
CA SER A 89 0.11 -25.10 6.42
C SER A 89 -0.52 -23.87 7.09
N ILE A 90 -0.83 -22.84 6.29
CA ILE A 90 -1.50 -21.64 6.79
C ILE A 90 -2.90 -21.94 7.34
N ASP A 91 -3.59 -22.95 6.79
CA ASP A 91 -4.91 -23.36 7.24
C ASP A 91 -4.83 -24.04 8.61
N GLU A 92 -3.90 -24.97 8.79
CA GLU A 92 -3.63 -25.60 10.10
C GLU A 92 -3.19 -24.56 11.14
N ALA A 93 -2.29 -23.64 10.77
CA ALA A 93 -1.80 -22.59 11.67
C ALA A 93 -2.90 -21.64 12.16
N LEU A 94 -3.98 -21.46 11.39
CA LEU A 94 -5.15 -20.64 11.76
C LEU A 94 -6.27 -21.46 12.44
N SER A 95 -6.17 -22.78 12.46
CA SER A 95 -7.15 -23.66 13.12
C SER A 95 -6.87 -23.82 14.62
N ALA A 96 -7.70 -24.61 15.31
CA ALA A 96 -7.48 -24.97 16.71
C ALA A 96 -6.20 -25.80 16.93
N SER A 97 -5.63 -26.41 15.88
CA SER A 97 -4.37 -27.15 15.95
C SER A 97 -3.12 -26.28 15.72
N GLY A 98 -3.29 -24.97 15.54
CA GLY A 98 -2.19 -24.03 15.35
C GLY A 98 -1.21 -24.05 16.52
N ARG A 99 0.09 -23.99 16.23
CA ARG A 99 1.16 -24.09 17.24
C ARG A 99 1.90 -22.76 17.45
N VAL A 100 2.15 -22.02 16.37
CA VAL A 100 3.01 -20.83 16.40
C VAL A 100 2.22 -19.53 16.23
N LEU A 101 1.23 -19.57 15.35
CA LEU A 101 0.55 -18.38 14.86
C LEU A 101 -0.75 -18.14 15.63
N GLY A 102 -0.93 -16.93 16.10
CA GLY A 102 -2.22 -16.39 16.51
C GLY A 102 -2.69 -15.37 15.49
N ALA A 103 -3.99 -15.28 15.24
CA ALA A 103 -4.55 -14.30 14.31
C ALA A 103 -5.80 -13.62 14.87
N ALA A 104 -5.87 -12.31 14.68
CA ALA A 104 -7.03 -11.50 15.00
C ALA A 104 -7.08 -10.19 14.20
N SER A 105 -7.82 -9.21 14.71
CA SER A 105 -7.91 -7.86 14.14
C SER A 105 -7.67 -6.81 15.23
N LEU A 106 -7.09 -5.66 14.84
CA LEU A 106 -6.89 -4.50 15.69
C LEU A 106 -8.23 -4.03 16.27
N ILE A 107 -9.24 -3.88 15.41
CA ILE A 107 -10.64 -3.82 15.81
C ILE A 107 -11.20 -5.24 15.74
N ARG A 108 -11.54 -5.83 16.89
CA ARG A 108 -11.95 -7.24 16.94
C ARG A 108 -13.25 -7.50 16.18
N CYS A 109 -14.16 -6.53 16.18
CA CYS A 109 -15.44 -6.56 15.49
C CYS A 109 -15.32 -6.20 14.00
N GLY A 110 -16.34 -6.55 13.20
CA GLY A 110 -16.45 -6.09 11.82
C GLY A 110 -16.80 -4.61 11.77
N LEU A 111 -15.96 -3.80 11.14
CA LEU A 111 -16.20 -2.37 10.96
C LEU A 111 -16.48 -2.08 9.48
N SER A 112 -17.57 -1.37 9.23
CA SER A 112 -17.95 -0.88 7.91
C SER A 112 -18.36 0.59 7.97
N VAL A 113 -18.30 1.27 6.83
CA VAL A 113 -18.85 2.61 6.63
C VAL A 113 -19.84 2.60 5.46
N MET A 114 -20.97 3.28 5.62
CA MET A 114 -21.95 3.49 4.57
C MET A 114 -21.42 4.53 3.57
N GLU A 115 -21.30 4.15 2.30
CA GLU A 115 -20.88 5.03 1.23
C GLU A 115 -21.72 4.75 -0.02
N ASN A 116 -22.43 5.77 -0.52
CA ASN A 116 -23.29 5.66 -1.71
C ASN A 116 -24.28 4.49 -1.62
N GLY A 117 -24.89 4.30 -0.43
CA GLY A 117 -25.83 3.21 -0.17
C GLY A 117 -25.22 1.82 -0.02
N GLN A 118 -23.88 1.70 0.02
CA GLN A 118 -23.18 0.43 0.19
C GLN A 118 -22.27 0.43 1.42
N LEU A 119 -22.30 -0.67 2.19
CA LEU A 119 -21.38 -0.87 3.29
C LEU A 119 -20.01 -1.31 2.77
N LYS A 120 -18.99 -0.49 3.04
CA LYS A 120 -17.60 -0.78 2.71
C LYS A 120 -16.81 -1.12 3.96
N SER A 121 -16.00 -2.17 3.88
CA SER A 121 -15.13 -2.68 4.97
C SER A 121 -13.67 -2.84 4.52
N SER A 122 -13.30 -2.29 3.36
CA SER A 122 -11.97 -2.42 2.77
C SER A 122 -11.54 -1.12 2.07
N GLY A 123 -10.29 -1.05 1.62
CA GLY A 123 -9.73 0.12 0.92
C GLY A 123 -9.34 1.25 1.86
N THR A 124 -9.89 2.45 1.64
CA THR A 124 -9.56 3.67 2.40
C THR A 124 -10.28 3.78 3.75
N ILE A 125 -10.87 2.68 4.23
CA ILE A 125 -11.59 2.68 5.51
C ILE A 125 -10.67 3.00 6.68
N MET A 126 -9.40 2.57 6.66
CA MET A 126 -8.50 2.74 7.81
C MET A 126 -8.14 4.22 8.05
N PRO A 127 -7.71 5.00 7.03
CA PRO A 127 -7.51 6.45 7.21
C PRO A 127 -8.79 7.19 7.63
N LYS A 128 -9.97 6.77 7.15
CA LYS A 128 -11.25 7.37 7.55
C LYS A 128 -11.59 7.06 9.02
N ALA A 129 -11.41 5.81 9.43
CA ALA A 129 -11.67 5.35 10.79
C ALA A 129 -10.79 6.08 11.82
N ALA A 130 -9.53 6.36 11.48
CA ALA A 130 -8.63 7.13 12.35
C ALA A 130 -9.08 8.58 12.58
N LYS A 131 -9.85 9.16 11.66
CA LYS A 131 -10.37 10.54 11.74
C LYS A 131 -11.77 10.63 12.36
N ALA A 132 -12.50 9.51 12.43
CA ALA A 132 -13.86 9.46 12.95
C ALA A 132 -13.87 9.06 14.43
N SER A 133 -14.62 9.81 15.25
CA SER A 133 -14.66 9.62 16.71
C SER A 133 -15.07 8.20 17.12
N PHE A 134 -16.10 7.63 16.49
CA PHE A 134 -16.61 6.30 16.85
C PHE A 134 -15.61 5.16 16.55
N PRO A 135 -15.11 4.97 15.32
CA PRO A 135 -14.09 3.96 15.05
C PRO A 135 -12.80 4.18 15.85
N LEU A 136 -12.38 5.43 16.07
CA LEU A 136 -11.22 5.75 16.89
C LEU A 136 -11.40 5.27 18.33
N ARG A 137 -12.56 5.52 18.95
CA ARG A 137 -12.90 4.97 20.27
C ARG A 137 -12.89 3.44 20.26
N ALA A 138 -13.49 2.81 19.25
CA ALA A 138 -13.50 1.35 19.14
C ALA A 138 -12.08 0.76 19.02
N MET A 139 -11.18 1.42 18.27
CA MET A 139 -9.76 1.05 18.21
C MET A 139 -9.10 1.15 19.58
N LYS A 140 -9.21 2.30 20.27
CA LYS A 140 -8.62 2.49 21.60
C LYS A 140 -9.11 1.44 22.59
N THR A 141 -10.42 1.18 22.64
CA THR A 141 -11.00 0.13 23.48
C THR A 141 -10.46 -1.25 23.13
N CYS A 142 -10.33 -1.59 21.85
CA CYS A 142 -9.81 -2.90 21.45
C CYS A 142 -8.33 -3.07 21.78
N ILE A 143 -7.51 -2.03 21.59
CA ILE A 143 -6.09 -2.07 21.95
C ILE A 143 -5.96 -2.25 23.47
N GLY A 144 -6.62 -1.41 24.27
CA GLY A 144 -6.55 -1.50 25.73
C GLY A 144 -7.07 -2.83 26.28
N ARG A 145 -8.13 -3.41 25.70
CA ARG A 145 -8.72 -4.65 26.22
C ARG A 145 -8.07 -5.93 25.72
N HIS A 146 -7.59 -5.93 24.47
CA HIS A 146 -7.13 -7.14 23.80
C HIS A 146 -5.65 -7.15 23.48
N LEU A 147 -4.93 -6.04 23.62
CA LEU A 147 -3.50 -5.94 23.35
C LEU A 147 -2.71 -5.40 24.55
N ALA A 148 -3.34 -5.12 25.70
CA ALA A 148 -2.69 -4.64 26.92
C ALA A 148 -3.21 -5.40 28.17
N PRO A 149 -2.46 -6.35 28.76
CA PRO A 149 -1.22 -6.91 28.25
C PRO A 149 -1.46 -7.95 27.14
N LEU A 150 -0.44 -8.13 26.29
CA LEU A 150 -0.29 -9.31 25.45
C LEU A 150 0.15 -10.53 26.29
N PRO A 151 -0.19 -11.77 25.87
CA PRO A 151 0.37 -12.97 26.48
C PRO A 151 1.90 -13.01 26.37
N GLU A 152 2.56 -13.56 27.39
CA GLU A 152 4.02 -13.62 27.42
C GLU A 152 4.63 -14.40 26.25
N SER A 153 3.91 -15.40 25.75
CA SER A 153 4.34 -16.22 24.61
C SER A 153 4.55 -15.42 23.33
N VAL A 154 3.85 -14.29 23.15
CA VAL A 154 3.93 -13.49 21.92
C VAL A 154 5.29 -12.82 21.87
N GLU A 155 6.12 -13.07 20.87
CA GLU A 155 7.41 -12.40 20.67
C GLU A 155 7.29 -11.28 19.62
N THR A 156 6.50 -11.56 18.58
CA THR A 156 6.34 -10.70 17.40
C THR A 156 4.88 -10.42 17.11
N VAL A 157 4.56 -9.16 16.77
CA VAL A 157 3.24 -8.78 16.25
C VAL A 157 3.34 -8.24 14.83
N VAL A 158 2.58 -8.84 13.91
CA VAL A 158 2.52 -8.45 12.49
C VAL A 158 1.22 -7.73 12.21
N MET A 159 1.27 -6.44 11.91
CA MET A 159 0.11 -5.64 11.51
C MET A 159 0.00 -5.55 9.99
N LEU A 160 -1.15 -5.94 9.45
CA LEU A 160 -1.36 -6.01 8.00
C LEU A 160 -1.83 -4.66 7.44
N GLY A 161 -0.93 -3.98 6.75
CA GLY A 161 -1.12 -2.68 6.10
C GLY A 161 0.16 -1.87 6.16
N THR A 162 0.60 -1.31 5.03
CA THR A 162 1.87 -0.58 4.90
C THR A 162 1.72 0.84 4.34
N THR A 163 0.50 1.36 4.21
CA THR A 163 0.31 2.75 3.77
C THR A 163 0.83 3.70 4.86
N ASP A 164 1.48 4.80 4.45
CA ASP A 164 2.09 5.74 5.41
C ASP A 164 1.07 6.28 6.43
N ALA A 165 -0.15 6.58 5.99
CA ALA A 165 -1.21 7.07 6.86
C ALA A 165 -1.62 6.02 7.91
N TYR A 166 -1.73 4.74 7.51
CA TYR A 166 -2.08 3.67 8.44
C TYR A 166 -0.98 3.43 9.46
N VAL A 167 0.27 3.31 9.00
CA VAL A 167 1.43 3.06 9.86
C VAL A 167 1.59 4.18 10.90
N LYS A 168 1.53 5.45 10.47
CA LYS A 168 1.61 6.61 11.37
C LYS A 168 0.45 6.65 12.35
N GLY A 169 -0.78 6.42 11.88
CA GLY A 169 -1.98 6.43 12.74
C GLY A 169 -1.93 5.36 13.82
N VAL A 170 -1.58 4.12 13.46
CA VAL A 170 -1.45 3.03 14.43
C VAL A 170 -0.29 3.28 15.38
N LYS A 171 0.90 3.72 14.91
CA LYS A 171 2.00 4.08 15.81
C LYS A 171 1.61 5.17 16.82
N SER A 172 0.84 6.17 16.40
CA SER A 172 0.33 7.20 17.33
C SER A 172 -0.54 6.58 18.43
N LEU A 173 -1.47 5.69 18.07
CA LEU A 173 -2.32 4.99 19.04
C LEU A 173 -1.51 4.10 19.99
N MET A 174 -0.52 3.38 19.47
CA MET A 174 0.31 2.50 20.28
C MET A 174 1.22 3.29 21.23
N ARG A 175 1.73 4.45 20.80
CA ARG A 175 2.49 5.38 21.63
C ARG A 175 1.65 5.98 22.77
N GLU A 176 0.39 6.28 22.51
CA GLU A 176 -0.54 6.74 23.55
C GLU A 176 -0.86 5.62 24.56
N GLN A 177 -0.94 4.37 24.09
CA GLN A 177 -1.37 3.23 24.91
C GLN A 177 -0.24 2.59 25.72
N PHE A 178 0.98 2.53 25.18
CA PHE A 178 2.10 1.81 25.77
C PHE A 178 3.19 2.79 26.20
N SER A 179 3.45 2.86 27.50
CA SER A 179 4.45 3.75 28.08
C SER A 179 5.89 3.41 27.67
N ASP A 180 6.14 2.15 27.29
CA ASP A 180 7.44 1.65 26.83
C ASP A 180 7.59 1.67 25.30
N PHE A 181 6.70 2.39 24.59
CA PHE A 181 6.77 2.51 23.14
C PHE A 181 8.13 3.06 22.68
N GLN A 182 8.76 2.39 21.72
CA GLN A 182 10.00 2.82 21.09
C GLN A 182 9.91 2.68 19.58
N ASP A 183 10.14 3.77 18.84
CA ASP A 183 10.18 3.70 17.38
C ASP A 183 11.48 2.99 16.91
N VAL A 184 11.36 2.08 15.95
CA VAL A 184 12.51 1.32 15.42
C VAL A 184 12.88 1.81 14.03
N ASN A 185 11.91 1.87 13.12
CA ASN A 185 12.06 2.39 11.76
C ASN A 185 10.67 2.69 11.16
N ASP A 186 10.59 3.13 9.90
CA ASP A 186 9.33 3.50 9.23
C ASP A 186 8.17 2.50 9.43
N VAL A 187 8.45 1.20 9.52
CA VAL A 187 7.45 0.11 9.57
C VAL A 187 7.61 -0.81 10.77
N ALA A 188 8.29 -0.35 11.82
CA ALA A 188 8.43 -1.13 13.06
C ALA A 188 8.51 -0.26 14.31
N PHE A 189 8.13 -0.84 15.45
CA PHE A 189 8.33 -0.28 16.79
C PHE A 189 8.43 -1.41 17.83
N ARG A 190 8.84 -1.08 19.05
CA ARG A 190 8.77 -1.97 20.22
C ARG A 190 7.75 -1.45 21.24
N ALA A 191 7.05 -2.35 21.88
CA ALA A 191 6.17 -2.09 23.02
C ALA A 191 5.83 -3.42 23.71
N GLN A 192 5.67 -3.40 25.03
CA GLN A 192 5.53 -4.57 25.91
C GLN A 192 6.66 -5.59 25.71
N ASP A 193 7.90 -5.11 25.57
CA ASP A 193 9.08 -5.90 25.19
C ASP A 193 8.98 -6.67 23.87
N ARG A 194 7.92 -6.48 23.07
CA ARG A 194 7.69 -7.20 21.80
C ARG A 194 8.11 -6.35 20.61
N THR A 195 8.46 -7.02 19.51
CA THR A 195 8.68 -6.35 18.22
C THR A 195 7.39 -6.31 17.42
N TRP A 196 6.98 -5.12 17.03
CA TRP A 196 5.81 -4.88 16.19
C TRP A 196 6.26 -4.45 14.81
N VAL A 197 5.81 -5.15 13.78
CA VAL A 197 6.13 -4.84 12.38
C VAL A 197 4.87 -4.65 11.55
N PHE A 198 4.92 -3.74 10.59
CA PHE A 198 3.91 -3.57 9.57
C PHE A 198 4.28 -4.36 8.33
N ALA A 199 3.31 -5.08 7.77
CA ALA A 199 3.50 -5.95 6.61
C ALA A 199 2.42 -5.77 5.56
N SER A 200 2.72 -6.12 4.31
CA SER A 200 1.77 -5.91 3.21
C SER A 200 0.44 -6.61 3.45
N HIS A 201 -0.66 -5.93 3.16
CA HIS A 201 -1.99 -6.51 3.33
C HIS A 201 -2.25 -7.57 2.23
N PRO A 202 -2.75 -8.78 2.57
CA PRO A 202 -2.84 -9.90 1.62
C PRO A 202 -4.04 -9.84 0.66
N SER A 203 -4.86 -8.80 0.67
CA SER A 203 -5.98 -8.65 -0.27
C SER A 203 -5.53 -8.68 -1.74
N GLY A 204 -6.32 -9.29 -2.62
CA GLY A 204 -6.10 -9.25 -4.08
C GLY A 204 -6.18 -7.84 -4.67
N ALA A 205 -6.86 -6.90 -4.01
CA ALA A 205 -6.91 -5.49 -4.43
C ALA A 205 -5.64 -4.69 -4.09
N ASN A 206 -4.68 -5.30 -3.39
CA ASN A 206 -3.41 -4.65 -3.08
C ASN A 206 -2.46 -4.70 -4.28
N GLY A 207 -2.41 -3.60 -5.03
CA GLY A 207 -1.59 -3.47 -6.24
C GLY A 207 -0.07 -3.51 -6.01
N THR A 208 0.41 -3.27 -4.79
CA THR A 208 1.86 -3.29 -4.45
C THR A 208 2.28 -4.59 -3.76
N PHE A 209 1.39 -5.60 -3.73
CA PHE A 209 1.69 -6.89 -3.12
C PHE A 209 2.80 -7.66 -3.83
N GLY A 210 2.82 -7.62 -5.18
CA GLY A 210 3.88 -8.29 -5.95
C GLY A 210 5.26 -7.74 -5.61
N GLU A 211 5.38 -6.41 -5.49
CA GLU A 211 6.61 -5.72 -5.07
C GLU A 211 7.07 -6.13 -3.66
N TRP A 212 6.12 -6.30 -2.72
CA TRP A 212 6.43 -6.85 -1.39
C TRP A 212 7.02 -8.26 -1.48
N VAL A 213 6.36 -9.15 -2.22
CA VAL A 213 6.80 -10.55 -2.37
C VAL A 213 8.14 -10.65 -3.11
N ALA A 214 8.39 -9.79 -4.09
CA ALA A 214 9.68 -9.68 -4.76
C ALA A 214 10.77 -9.19 -3.80
N GLY A 215 10.43 -8.28 -2.87
CA GLY A 215 11.39 -7.73 -1.91
C GLY A 215 12.42 -6.80 -2.56
N ASP A 216 12.11 -6.26 -3.74
CA ASP A 216 12.98 -5.33 -4.44
C ASP A 216 13.03 -3.97 -3.71
N GLY A 217 14.18 -3.67 -3.14
CA GLY A 217 14.43 -2.42 -2.41
C GLY A 217 14.31 -1.14 -3.27
N SER A 218 14.29 -1.26 -4.60
CA SER A 218 14.01 -0.14 -5.51
C SER A 218 12.54 0.32 -5.47
N THR A 219 11.65 -0.56 -5.02
CA THR A 219 10.23 -0.27 -4.83
C THR A 219 9.94 0.13 -3.38
N GLU A 220 8.93 0.96 -3.17
CA GLU A 220 8.54 1.37 -1.81
C GLU A 220 8.08 0.15 -0.97
N SER A 221 7.29 -0.74 -1.58
CA SER A 221 6.75 -1.93 -0.93
C SER A 221 7.87 -2.92 -0.55
N GLY A 222 8.82 -3.16 -1.46
CA GLY A 222 9.97 -4.01 -1.19
C GLY A 222 10.92 -3.41 -0.14
N ARG A 223 11.18 -2.10 -0.17
CA ARG A 223 11.94 -1.41 0.89
C ARG A 223 11.29 -1.57 2.26
N LYS A 224 9.96 -1.43 2.35
CA LYS A 224 9.21 -1.64 3.60
C LYS A 224 9.34 -3.09 4.09
N ARG A 225 9.35 -4.09 3.20
CA ARG A 225 9.66 -5.48 3.60
C ARG A 225 11.05 -5.60 4.21
N LEU A 226 12.07 -5.02 3.57
CA LEU A 226 13.45 -5.07 4.09
C LEU A 226 13.57 -4.43 5.47
N LEU A 227 12.92 -3.28 5.70
CA LEU A 227 12.87 -2.63 7.02
C LEU A 227 12.14 -3.48 8.07
N ALA A 228 11.05 -4.15 7.71
CA ALA A 228 10.35 -5.06 8.61
C ALA A 228 11.22 -6.27 8.97
N ARG A 229 11.93 -6.87 8.00
CA ARG A 229 12.89 -7.96 8.24
C ARG A 229 14.03 -7.53 9.16
N ALA A 230 14.62 -6.36 8.90
CA ALA A 230 15.69 -5.83 9.73
C ALA A 230 15.25 -5.64 11.20
N ALA A 231 14.01 -5.18 11.43
CA ALA A 231 13.47 -5.04 12.78
C ALA A 231 13.27 -6.38 13.50
N LEU A 232 13.09 -7.48 12.76
CA LEU A 232 13.01 -8.84 13.29
C LEU A 232 14.40 -9.48 13.49
N GLY A 233 15.49 -8.74 13.24
CA GLY A 233 16.85 -9.27 13.37
C GLY A 233 17.31 -10.12 12.17
N HIS A 234 16.56 -10.13 11.07
CA HIS A 234 17.00 -10.77 9.84
C HIS A 234 17.92 -9.83 9.07
N SER A 235 19.19 -10.19 8.89
CA SER A 235 20.16 -9.40 8.12
C SER A 235 19.65 -9.08 6.72
N THR A 236 19.96 -7.86 6.25
CA THR A 236 19.70 -7.40 4.87
C THR A 236 20.68 -7.99 3.85
N ASP A 237 21.62 -8.83 4.29
CA ASP A 237 22.64 -9.41 3.43
C ASP A 237 22.10 -10.61 2.65
N SER A 238 21.57 -10.31 1.47
CA SER A 238 21.61 -11.19 0.30
C SER A 238 21.40 -10.33 -0.94
N ALA A 239 22.42 -9.55 -1.32
CA ALA A 239 22.58 -9.25 -2.73
C ALA A 239 22.75 -10.59 -3.45
N PRO A 240 21.97 -10.92 -4.50
CA PRO A 240 22.23 -12.13 -5.27
C PRO A 240 23.63 -12.00 -5.86
N SER A 241 24.53 -12.88 -5.40
CA SER A 241 25.81 -13.12 -6.03
C SER A 241 25.57 -13.31 -7.52
N ARG A 242 26.25 -12.49 -8.34
CA ARG A 242 26.32 -12.68 -9.78
C ARG A 242 26.99 -14.02 -10.04
N THR A 243 26.21 -15.10 -10.09
CA THR A 243 26.66 -16.33 -10.72
C THR A 243 26.80 -16.08 -12.21
N SER A 244 28.05 -16.13 -12.67
CA SER A 244 28.45 -16.13 -14.08
C SER A 244 27.56 -17.08 -14.90
N PRO A 245 27.20 -16.72 -16.14
CA PRO A 245 26.45 -17.63 -17.00
C PRO A 245 27.30 -18.86 -17.35
N PRO A 246 26.72 -20.07 -17.36
CA PRO A 246 27.42 -21.26 -17.80
C PRO A 246 27.69 -21.21 -19.32
N ALA A 247 28.85 -21.74 -19.70
CA ALA A 247 29.32 -21.87 -21.07
C ALA A 247 28.25 -22.53 -21.96
N ARG A 248 27.96 -21.88 -23.10
CA ARG A 248 27.14 -22.45 -24.17
C ARG A 248 27.88 -23.62 -24.81
N VAL A 249 27.29 -24.80 -24.71
CA VAL A 249 27.63 -25.95 -25.55
C VAL A 249 27.16 -25.66 -26.97
N SER A 250 28.11 -25.68 -27.90
CA SER A 250 27.89 -25.56 -29.33
C SER A 250 27.16 -26.80 -29.84
N VAL A 251 25.94 -26.63 -30.34
CA VAL A 251 25.31 -27.58 -31.25
C VAL A 251 25.26 -26.90 -32.61
N THR A 252 26.10 -27.41 -33.50
CA THR A 252 26.07 -27.15 -34.94
C THR A 252 24.73 -27.60 -35.49
N ASP A 253 24.03 -26.72 -36.21
CA ASP A 253 23.07 -27.18 -37.20
C ASP A 253 23.13 -26.34 -38.47
N ASN A 254 23.08 -27.06 -39.57
CA ASN A 254 23.39 -26.62 -40.93
C ASN A 254 22.14 -26.09 -41.65
N ARG A 255 22.39 -25.21 -42.64
CA ARG A 255 21.56 -24.84 -43.81
C ARG A 255 20.43 -23.80 -43.64
N PRO A 256 20.02 -23.13 -44.74
CA PRO A 256 20.82 -22.37 -45.71
C PRO A 256 20.32 -20.92 -45.83
N VAL A 257 21.24 -20.06 -46.28
CA VAL A 257 21.04 -18.64 -46.57
C VAL A 257 20.07 -18.44 -47.73
N THR A 258 19.04 -17.62 -47.50
CA THR A 258 18.29 -16.92 -48.55
C THR A 258 18.23 -15.42 -48.25
N THR A 259 18.90 -14.67 -49.12
CA THR A 259 18.94 -13.20 -49.20
C THR A 259 17.58 -12.57 -49.47
N PRO A 260 17.19 -11.47 -48.81
CA PRO A 260 16.11 -10.60 -49.27
C PRO A 260 16.59 -9.60 -50.34
N PRO A 261 15.74 -9.22 -51.31
CA PRO A 261 16.07 -8.31 -52.39
C PRO A 261 16.05 -6.82 -51.97
N PRO A 262 16.65 -5.92 -52.78
CA PRO A 262 16.85 -4.51 -52.45
C PRO A 262 15.55 -3.71 -52.55
N VAL A 263 15.28 -2.89 -51.52
CA VAL A 263 14.15 -1.93 -51.52
C VAL A 263 14.58 -0.65 -52.25
N ARG A 264 13.83 -0.30 -53.29
CA ARG A 264 13.98 0.93 -54.10
C ARG A 264 13.33 2.13 -53.39
N PRO A 265 13.82 3.37 -53.57
CA PRO A 265 13.31 4.54 -52.85
C PRO A 265 12.04 5.08 -53.51
N THR A 266 11.03 5.38 -52.70
CA THR A 266 9.82 6.11 -53.12
C THR A 266 9.98 7.64 -52.95
N PRO A 267 9.31 8.45 -53.80
CA PRO A 267 9.58 9.88 -53.96
C PRO A 267 8.83 10.76 -52.95
N PRO A 268 9.27 12.02 -52.75
CA PRO A 268 8.68 12.94 -51.78
C PRO A 268 7.41 13.60 -52.33
N LYS A 269 6.44 13.87 -51.46
CA LYS A 269 5.27 14.72 -51.77
C LYS A 269 4.76 15.38 -50.47
N PRO A 270 4.07 16.51 -50.57
CA PRO A 270 4.62 17.83 -50.86
C PRO A 270 4.58 18.74 -49.63
N THR A 271 5.45 19.74 -49.69
CA THR A 271 5.55 20.95 -48.85
C THR A 271 4.22 21.49 -48.35
N SER A 272 4.07 21.55 -47.02
CA SER A 272 3.22 22.53 -46.35
C SER A 272 4.07 23.77 -46.02
N PRO A 273 3.50 24.99 -46.07
CA PRO A 273 4.26 26.23 -46.08
C PRO A 273 4.88 26.59 -44.72
N VAL A 274 6.02 27.27 -44.80
CA VAL A 274 6.80 27.81 -43.68
C VAL A 274 6.12 29.04 -43.07
N SER A 275 6.02 29.01 -41.74
CA SER A 275 6.00 30.08 -40.73
C SER A 275 5.29 31.41 -41.01
N GLN A 276 4.37 31.73 -40.08
CA GLN A 276 4.45 33.01 -39.39
C GLN A 276 4.76 32.76 -37.92
N ALA A 277 5.88 33.31 -37.46
CA ALA A 277 6.30 33.31 -36.07
C ALA A 277 5.30 34.13 -35.26
N ALA A 278 4.46 33.46 -34.47
CA ALA A 278 3.69 34.10 -33.42
C ALA A 278 4.63 34.36 -32.23
N ALA A 279 4.65 35.60 -31.75
CA ALA A 279 5.24 36.00 -30.48
C ALA A 279 4.80 35.04 -29.35
N PRO A 280 5.62 34.79 -28.33
CA PRO A 280 5.34 33.77 -27.32
C PRO A 280 4.02 34.09 -26.64
N THR A 281 3.00 33.33 -26.99
CA THR A 281 1.71 33.33 -26.31
C THR A 281 2.03 33.08 -24.85
N ARG A 282 1.68 34.02 -23.97
CA ARG A 282 1.78 33.80 -22.51
C ARG A 282 1.12 32.44 -22.24
N LEU A 283 1.94 31.47 -21.85
CA LEU A 283 1.48 30.15 -21.45
C LEU A 283 0.32 30.34 -20.46
N ASP A 284 -0.79 29.68 -20.74
CA ASP A 284 -1.99 29.65 -19.90
C ASP A 284 -1.54 29.55 -18.43
N ALA A 285 -2.01 30.49 -17.58
CA ALA A 285 -1.53 30.69 -16.20
C ALA A 285 -1.70 29.46 -15.29
N HIS A 286 -2.37 28.43 -15.80
CA HIS A 286 -2.51 27.12 -15.20
C HIS A 286 -1.29 26.20 -15.43
N PHE A 287 -0.42 26.46 -16.41
CA PHE A 287 0.79 25.68 -16.64
C PHE A 287 2.00 26.22 -15.88
N ALA A 288 2.89 25.30 -15.51
CA ALA A 288 4.25 25.63 -15.09
C ALA A 288 4.98 26.38 -16.22
N GLN A 289 5.70 27.44 -15.86
CA GLN A 289 6.40 28.31 -16.82
C GLN A 289 7.92 28.13 -16.80
N THR A 290 8.47 27.56 -15.75
CA THR A 290 9.92 27.42 -15.50
C THR A 290 10.47 26.08 -15.98
N PHE A 291 9.64 25.05 -16.14
CA PHE A 291 10.07 23.76 -16.64
C PHE A 291 8.96 22.95 -17.33
N HIS A 292 9.39 21.96 -18.10
CA HIS A 292 8.50 20.95 -18.68
C HIS A 292 9.11 19.56 -18.60
N LEU A 293 8.30 18.56 -18.92
CA LEU A 293 8.68 17.15 -18.88
C LEU A 293 8.65 16.59 -20.31
N VAL A 294 9.69 15.84 -20.66
CA VAL A 294 9.76 15.15 -21.95
C VAL A 294 9.80 13.67 -21.69
N SER A 295 8.83 12.92 -22.24
CA SER A 295 8.81 11.46 -22.10
C SER A 295 9.98 10.81 -22.84
N ASN A 296 10.26 9.53 -22.56
CA ASN A 296 11.26 8.76 -23.30
C ASN A 296 10.95 8.65 -24.81
N GLU A 297 9.68 8.81 -25.18
CA GLU A 297 9.19 8.85 -26.58
C GLU A 297 9.24 10.26 -27.20
N GLY A 298 9.79 11.25 -26.50
CA GLY A 298 9.94 12.62 -26.97
C GLY A 298 8.69 13.50 -26.80
N ARG A 299 7.61 12.99 -26.19
CA ARG A 299 6.37 13.74 -26.00
C ARG A 299 6.54 14.76 -24.87
N LYS A 300 6.22 16.04 -25.14
CA LYS A 300 6.28 17.13 -24.16
C LYS A 300 4.97 17.22 -23.37
N VAL A 301 5.08 17.30 -22.04
CA VAL A 301 3.97 17.61 -21.14
C VAL A 301 4.42 18.61 -20.10
N VAL A 302 3.48 19.43 -19.63
CA VAL A 302 3.77 20.52 -18.69
C VAL A 302 2.93 20.32 -17.43
N PRO A 303 3.53 20.42 -16.23
CA PRO A 303 2.77 20.42 -14.99
C PRO A 303 1.64 21.44 -15.02
N VAL A 304 0.48 21.06 -14.52
CA VAL A 304 -0.74 21.88 -14.59
C VAL A 304 -1.37 22.06 -13.21
N ARG A 305 -1.81 23.28 -12.92
CA ARG A 305 -2.57 23.65 -11.74
C ARG A 305 -4.03 23.24 -11.93
N MET A 306 -4.58 22.57 -10.92
CA MET A 306 -5.93 22.03 -10.95
C MET A 306 -6.73 22.60 -9.77
N LYS A 307 -7.97 23.06 -10.02
CA LYS A 307 -8.88 23.47 -8.96
C LYS A 307 -9.31 22.27 -8.12
N ASN A 308 -9.16 22.36 -6.81
CA ASN A 308 -9.72 21.41 -5.85
C ASN A 308 -11.22 21.67 -5.70
N GLN A 309 -12.04 20.63 -5.88
CA GLN A 309 -13.49 20.76 -5.80
C GLN A 309 -13.98 20.97 -4.37
N ASP A 310 -13.25 20.44 -3.39
CA ASP A 310 -13.61 20.52 -1.97
C ASP A 310 -13.17 21.84 -1.35
N THR A 311 -11.98 22.35 -1.74
CA THR A 311 -11.39 23.55 -1.12
C THR A 311 -11.37 24.79 -2.02
N GLY A 312 -11.64 24.63 -3.32
CA GLY A 312 -11.54 25.71 -4.30
C GLY A 312 -10.12 26.13 -4.68
N LEU A 313 -9.08 25.59 -4.01
CA LEU A 313 -7.68 25.97 -4.23
C LEU A 313 -7.19 25.55 -5.62
N VAL A 314 -6.48 26.44 -6.32
CA VAL A 314 -5.83 26.15 -7.62
C VAL A 314 -4.33 25.98 -7.39
N ALA A 315 -3.86 24.74 -7.46
CA ALA A 315 -2.47 24.39 -7.18
C ALA A 315 -1.98 23.23 -8.06
N PHE A 316 -0.67 23.07 -8.17
CA PHE A 316 -0.07 21.85 -8.72
C PHE A 316 -0.32 20.70 -7.75
N ARG A 317 -0.70 19.55 -8.31
CA ARG A 317 -0.92 18.34 -7.52
C ARG A 317 0.23 17.39 -7.70
N LEU A 318 0.91 17.13 -6.59
CA LEU A 318 1.92 16.09 -6.45
C LEU A 318 1.32 14.93 -5.68
N ALA A 319 1.72 13.71 -6.00
CA ALA A 319 1.46 12.55 -5.16
C ALA A 319 2.78 11.84 -4.89
N LYS A 320 3.03 11.48 -3.64
CA LYS A 320 4.20 10.66 -3.29
C LYS A 320 4.04 9.26 -3.94
N MET A 321 5.14 8.64 -4.36
CA MET A 321 5.13 7.30 -4.99
C MET A 321 4.25 6.33 -4.19
N GLY A 322 3.29 5.66 -4.84
CA GLY A 322 2.27 4.79 -4.22
C GLY A 322 0.83 5.14 -4.63
N ASN A 323 -0.05 4.14 -4.83
CA ASN A 323 -1.40 4.34 -5.37
C ASN A 323 -2.46 4.57 -4.27
N THR A 324 -2.33 5.64 -3.48
CA THR A 324 -3.44 6.08 -2.60
C THR A 324 -3.70 7.58 -2.74
N LYS A 325 -4.98 7.95 -2.82
CA LYS A 325 -5.46 9.35 -2.89
C LYS A 325 -5.01 10.20 -1.70
N ASP A 326 -4.56 9.57 -0.61
CA ASP A 326 -4.22 10.21 0.67
C ASP A 326 -2.79 10.79 0.74
N GLY A 327 -1.99 10.66 -0.32
CA GLY A 327 -0.63 11.20 -0.42
C GLY A 327 -0.49 12.46 -1.29
N GLN A 328 -1.60 13.13 -1.62
CA GLN A 328 -1.59 14.30 -2.49
C GLN A 328 -1.13 15.56 -1.74
N ARG A 329 -0.14 16.25 -2.30
CA ARG A 329 0.35 17.55 -1.84
C ARG A 329 -0.01 18.61 -2.87
N GLU A 330 -0.63 19.69 -2.40
CA GLU A 330 -0.92 20.87 -3.21
C GLU A 330 0.24 21.85 -3.05
N VAL A 331 0.78 22.31 -4.17
CA VAL A 331 1.90 23.26 -4.22
C VAL A 331 1.55 24.37 -5.18
N THR A 332 1.65 25.62 -4.73
CA THR A 332 1.38 26.81 -5.56
C THR A 332 2.67 27.40 -6.12
N ASP A 333 3.78 27.28 -5.39
CA ASP A 333 5.11 27.73 -5.78
C ASP A 333 5.78 26.76 -6.75
N GLU A 334 6.26 27.28 -7.87
CA GLU A 334 6.84 26.48 -8.94
C GLU A 334 8.27 26.02 -8.61
N ALA A 335 9.02 26.80 -7.81
CA ALA A 335 10.35 26.39 -7.36
C ALA A 335 10.28 25.18 -6.42
N GLU A 336 9.36 25.19 -5.46
CA GLU A 336 9.08 24.02 -4.62
C GLU A 336 8.56 22.83 -5.43
N LEU A 337 7.72 23.07 -6.45
CA LEU A 337 7.28 22.02 -7.37
C LEU A 337 8.47 21.33 -8.05
N LEU A 338 9.36 22.13 -8.66
CA LEU A 338 10.54 21.62 -9.36
C LEU A 338 11.43 20.82 -8.40
N ARG A 339 11.72 21.36 -7.21
CA ARG A 339 12.53 20.70 -6.19
C ARG A 339 11.94 19.34 -5.80
N LEU A 340 10.61 19.24 -5.66
CA LEU A 340 9.93 17.98 -5.35
C LEU A 340 9.95 17.00 -6.51
N CYS A 341 9.79 17.46 -7.75
CA CYS A 341 9.94 16.63 -8.95
C CYS A 341 11.35 16.03 -9.06
N GLU A 342 12.39 16.80 -8.70
CA GLU A 342 13.79 16.36 -8.73
C GLU A 342 14.14 15.31 -7.67
N THR A 343 13.35 15.18 -6.60
CA THR A 343 13.58 14.12 -5.60
C THR A 343 13.33 12.71 -6.14
N GLY A 344 12.61 12.58 -7.26
CA GLY A 344 12.14 11.29 -7.77
C GLY A 344 11.05 10.62 -6.93
N GLN A 345 10.63 11.24 -5.82
CA GLN A 345 9.65 10.67 -4.88
C GLN A 345 8.20 11.03 -5.22
N TYR A 346 7.99 11.94 -6.18
CA TYR A 346 6.67 12.48 -6.49
C TYR A 346 6.32 12.33 -7.97
N GLN A 347 5.05 12.00 -8.22
CA GLN A 347 4.40 12.17 -9.52
C GLN A 347 3.59 13.47 -9.53
N VAL A 348 3.55 14.14 -10.67
CA VAL A 348 2.87 15.45 -10.84
C VAL A 348 1.80 15.35 -11.91
N ARG A 349 0.66 16.04 -11.74
CA ARG A 349 -0.32 16.19 -12.84
C ARG A 349 0.29 17.07 -13.93
N ALA A 350 0.44 16.51 -15.13
CA ALA A 350 0.91 17.21 -16.31
C ALA A 350 0.01 16.93 -17.52
N GLN A 351 0.02 17.86 -18.48
CA GLN A 351 -0.80 17.79 -19.69
C GLN A 351 0.02 18.30 -20.89
N PRO A 352 -0.23 17.80 -22.12
CA PRO A 352 0.26 18.44 -23.34
C PRO A 352 -0.19 19.90 -23.45
N LEU A 353 0.68 20.78 -23.97
CA LEU A 353 0.36 22.20 -24.14
C LEU A 353 -0.79 22.45 -25.12
N ASP A 354 -0.87 21.63 -26.16
CA ASP A 354 -1.94 21.66 -27.16
C ASP A 354 -3.27 21.09 -26.62
N LYS A 355 -3.31 20.66 -25.36
CA LYS A 355 -4.46 20.03 -24.69
C LYS A 355 -5.01 18.82 -25.45
N SER A 356 -4.18 18.17 -26.29
CA SER A 356 -4.55 16.98 -27.09
C SER A 356 -4.91 15.75 -26.25
N GLY A 357 -4.57 15.75 -24.97
CA GLY A 357 -4.94 14.71 -24.01
C GLY A 357 -5.26 15.28 -22.63
N PRO A 358 -5.92 14.50 -21.76
CA PRO A 358 -6.26 14.95 -20.40
C PRO A 358 -5.01 15.05 -19.51
N ALA A 359 -5.07 15.92 -18.50
CA ALA A 359 -4.03 16.02 -17.50
C ALA A 359 -3.90 14.70 -16.72
N ASN A 360 -2.71 14.11 -16.65
CA ASN A 360 -2.44 12.82 -16.00
C ASN A 360 -1.25 12.90 -15.05
N PHE A 361 -1.20 11.99 -14.07
CA PHE A 361 -0.02 11.90 -13.21
C PHE A 361 1.14 11.30 -13.99
N VAL A 362 2.23 12.06 -14.07
CA VAL A 362 3.48 11.63 -14.71
C VAL A 362 4.60 11.58 -13.68
N ARG A 363 5.56 10.69 -13.92
CA ARG A 363 6.72 10.48 -13.06
C ARG A 363 7.93 11.19 -13.68
N PRO A 364 8.37 12.35 -13.13
CA PRO A 364 9.35 13.23 -13.76
C PRO A 364 10.72 12.62 -14.03
N LEU A 365 11.14 11.61 -13.25
CA LEU A 365 12.46 10.98 -13.35
C LEU A 365 12.41 9.47 -13.63
N LEU A 366 11.23 8.89 -13.83
CA LEU A 366 11.10 7.48 -14.19
C LEU A 366 10.93 7.29 -15.70
N ASN A 367 9.92 7.96 -16.27
CA ASN A 367 9.57 7.82 -17.70
C ASN A 367 9.72 9.14 -18.46
N HIS A 368 10.25 10.17 -17.80
CA HIS A 368 10.42 11.50 -18.33
C HIS A 368 11.79 12.05 -17.92
N ARG A 369 12.20 13.13 -18.58
CA ARG A 369 13.26 14.03 -18.14
C ARG A 369 12.68 15.40 -17.84
N ILE A 370 13.23 16.06 -16.83
CA ILE A 370 12.92 17.45 -16.49
C ILE A 370 13.76 18.36 -17.39
N VAL A 371 13.12 19.32 -18.05
CA VAL A 371 13.78 20.35 -18.86
C VAL A 371 13.48 21.71 -18.22
N LYS A 372 14.51 22.35 -17.67
CA LYS A 372 14.43 23.63 -16.93
C LYS A 372 14.37 24.84 -17.87
N SER A 373 13.38 24.82 -18.75
CA SER A 373 13.03 25.94 -19.61
C SER A 373 11.53 25.91 -19.87
N PRO A 374 10.91 27.06 -20.20
CA PRO A 374 9.52 27.10 -20.63
C PRO A 374 9.29 26.12 -21.79
N ALA A 375 8.15 25.44 -21.79
CA ALA A 375 7.74 24.68 -22.96
C ALA A 375 7.35 25.69 -24.06
N ALA A 376 8.26 25.88 -25.02
CA ALA A 376 7.99 26.64 -26.25
C ALA A 376 7.02 25.89 -27.16
#